data_AF-A0A8T3SW44-F1
#
_entry.id   AF-A0A8T3SW44-F1
#
_cell.length_a   1.000
_cell.length_b   1.000
_cell.length_c   1.000
_cell.angle_alpha   90.00
_cell.angle_beta   90.00
_cell.angle_gamma   90.00
#
_symmetry.space_group_name_H-M   'P 1'
#
loop_
_entity.id
_entity.type
_entity.pdbx_description
1 polymer ?
#
loop_
_entity_poly.entity_id
_entity_poly.type
_entity_poly.pdbx_seq_one_letter_code
_entity_poly.pdbx_strand_id
1 'polypeptide(L)'
;MSTWFYFPGAVMTGWSKWLLGGGRVERLENVPRSGPFIMVSNHNSNLDPPFIGGAIGRHIARPIHFMAKEEIAGWPLVGWLARGSGVFFVRRGAGDRAA
;
A
#
# COMPACT_ATOMS: atom_id res chain seq x y z
N MET A 1 5.28 14.01 5.46
CA MET A 1 4.96 12.80 6.26
C MET A 1 6.10 11.81 6.10
N SER A 2 6.63 11.31 7.21
CA SER A 2 7.83 10.45 7.26
C SER A 2 7.64 9.16 6.47
N THR A 3 8.29 9.03 5.31
CA THR A 3 8.26 7.85 4.42
C THR A 3 9.19 6.74 4.90
N TRP A 4 9.65 6.81 6.15
CA TRP A 4 10.69 5.94 6.73
C TRP A 4 10.27 4.48 6.81
N PHE A 5 8.98 4.14 6.74
CA PHE A 5 8.53 2.74 6.66
C PHE A 5 8.50 2.19 5.22
N TYR A 6 8.39 3.08 4.23
CA TYR A 6 8.34 2.72 2.82
C TYR A 6 9.67 2.13 2.33
N PHE A 7 10.80 2.66 2.81
CA PHE A 7 12.13 2.24 2.39
C PHE A 7 12.58 0.89 3.01
N PRO A 8 12.46 0.63 4.32
CA PRO A 8 12.74 -0.67 4.92
C PRO A 8 11.70 -1.74 4.54
N GLY A 9 10.42 -1.36 4.43
CA GLY A 9 9.36 -2.26 3.96
C GLY A 9 9.58 -2.71 2.51
N ALA A 10 10.05 -1.81 1.64
CA ALA A 10 10.45 -2.15 0.27
C ALA A 10 11.67 -3.08 0.23
N VAL A 11 12.58 -3.00 1.22
CA VAL A 11 13.72 -3.93 1.37
C VAL A 11 13.25 -5.33 1.80
N MET A 12 12.27 -5.43 2.70
CA MET A 12 11.63 -6.72 3.03
C MET A 12 10.95 -7.38 1.81
N THR A 13 10.38 -6.61 0.88
CA THR A 13 9.78 -7.17 -0.34
C THR A 13 10.77 -7.57 -1.44
N GLY A 14 12.05 -7.23 -1.28
CA GLY A 14 13.11 -7.89 -2.06
C GLY A 14 13.19 -9.39 -1.73
N TRP A 15 12.94 -9.75 -0.47
CA TRP A 15 12.93 -11.14 0.03
C TRP A 15 11.61 -11.87 -0.27
N SER A 16 10.51 -11.15 -0.51
CA SER A 16 9.19 -11.76 -0.79
C SER A 16 9.09 -12.41 -2.17
N LYS A 17 9.94 -12.02 -3.14
CA LYS A 17 10.09 -12.79 -4.39
C LYS A 17 10.55 -14.23 -4.14
N TRP A 18 11.30 -14.45 -3.06
CA TRP A 18 11.86 -15.75 -2.70
C TRP A 18 10.95 -16.54 -1.75
N LEU A 19 10.21 -15.87 -0.87
CA LEU A 19 9.34 -16.52 0.14
C LEU A 19 7.93 -16.91 -0.36
N LEU A 20 7.42 -16.34 -1.46
CA LEU A 20 6.01 -16.48 -1.87
C LEU A 20 5.80 -17.03 -3.30
N GLY A 21 6.82 -17.64 -3.91
CA GLY A 21 6.63 -18.49 -5.10
C GLY A 21 6.52 -17.78 -6.46
N GLY A 22 7.18 -16.64 -6.66
CA GLY A 22 7.41 -16.12 -8.03
C GLY A 22 6.32 -15.20 -8.62
N GLY A 23 5.83 -14.24 -7.85
CA GLY A 23 4.94 -13.20 -8.39
C GLY A 23 5.55 -12.41 -9.55
N ARG A 24 4.78 -12.22 -10.62
CA ARG A 24 5.16 -11.43 -11.81
C ARG A 24 4.39 -10.12 -11.85
N VAL A 25 5.08 -9.02 -12.13
CA VAL A 25 4.47 -7.73 -12.39
C VAL A 25 4.73 -7.40 -13.86
N GLU A 26 3.67 -7.18 -14.62
CA GLU A 26 3.74 -6.82 -16.04
C GLU A 26 3.12 -5.45 -16.26
N ARG A 27 3.46 -4.82 -17.39
CA ARG A 27 2.87 -3.56 -17.84
C ARG A 27 3.07 -2.38 -16.88
N LEU A 28 4.24 -2.31 -16.24
CA LEU A 28 4.63 -1.20 -15.35
C LEU A 28 4.79 0.13 -16.10
N GLU A 29 5.04 0.07 -17.40
CA GLU A 29 5.07 1.21 -18.33
C GLU A 29 3.73 1.94 -18.42
N ASN A 30 2.62 1.27 -18.09
CA ASN A 30 1.29 1.89 -18.09
C ASN A 30 1.01 2.71 -16.83
N VAL A 31 1.84 2.60 -15.80
CA VAL A 31 1.65 3.35 -14.55
C VAL A 31 2.23 4.76 -14.70
N PRO A 32 1.43 5.83 -14.47
CA PRO A 32 1.93 7.20 -14.53
C PRO A 32 3.17 7.39 -13.64
N ARG A 33 4.22 8.00 -14.19
CA ARG A 33 5.47 8.28 -13.45
C ARG A 33 5.42 9.59 -12.67
N SER A 34 4.51 10.49 -13.06
CA SER A 34 4.27 11.78 -12.42
C SER A 34 2.77 12.07 -12.35
N GLY A 35 2.39 13.11 -11.60
CA GLY A 35 1.00 13.51 -11.43
C GLY A 35 0.17 12.57 -10.53
N PRO A 36 -1.04 13.00 -10.12
CA PRO A 36 -1.94 12.18 -9.31
C PRO A 36 -2.51 11.02 -10.13
N PHE A 37 -2.73 9.88 -9.48
CA PHE A 37 -3.46 8.76 -10.05
C PHE A 37 -4.13 7.97 -8.93
N ILE A 38 -5.18 7.20 -9.28
CA ILE A 38 -5.81 6.24 -8.38
C ILE A 38 -5.50 4.85 -8.93
N MET A 39 -4.93 4.01 -8.07
CA MET A 39 -4.74 2.58 -8.38
C MET A 39 -5.90 1.79 -7.83
N VAL A 40 -6.51 0.97 -8.69
CA VAL A 40 -7.60 0.07 -8.30
C VAL A 40 -7.19 -1.35 -8.64
N SER A 41 -7.37 -2.27 -7.70
CA SER A 41 -7.20 -3.70 -7.91
C SER A 41 -8.47 -4.42 -7.48
N ASN A 42 -8.65 -5.64 -7.97
CA ASN A 42 -9.49 -6.60 -7.27
C ASN A 42 -8.94 -6.84 -5.85
N HIS A 43 -9.82 -7.22 -4.92
CA HIS A 43 -9.43 -7.57 -3.55
C HIS A 43 -9.61 -9.06 -3.33
N ASN A 44 -8.54 -9.83 -3.52
CA ASN A 44 -8.55 -11.28 -3.38
C ASN A 44 -7.99 -11.73 -2.02
N SER A 45 -7.14 -10.91 -1.40
CA SER A 45 -6.50 -11.25 -0.13
C SER A 45 -6.23 -10.02 0.73
N ASN A 46 -6.21 -10.21 2.05
CA ASN A 46 -5.72 -9.19 2.99
C ASN A 46 -4.24 -8.84 2.77
N LEU A 47 -3.51 -9.66 1.98
CA LEU A 47 -2.13 -9.38 1.56
C LEU A 47 -2.03 -8.46 0.35
N ASP A 48 -3.14 -8.04 -0.28
CA ASP A 48 -3.08 -7.19 -1.46
C ASP A 48 -2.35 -5.85 -1.20
N PRO A 49 -2.59 -5.11 -0.10
CA PRO A 49 -1.87 -3.86 0.16
C PRO A 49 -0.34 -4.01 0.27
N PRO A 50 0.23 -4.96 1.06
CA PRO A 50 1.68 -5.13 1.11
C PRO A 50 2.27 -5.61 -0.23
N PHE A 51 1.56 -6.46 -0.98
CA PHE A 51 2.02 -6.88 -2.31
C PHE A 51 2.02 -5.73 -3.32
N ILE A 52 0.94 -4.96 -3.42
CA ILE A 52 0.83 -3.85 -4.37
C ILE A 52 1.83 -2.74 -4.00
N GLY A 53 1.87 -2.34 -2.72
CA GLY A 53 2.77 -1.28 -2.26
C GLY A 53 4.24 -1.66 -2.43
N GLY A 54 4.59 -2.91 -2.11
CA GLY A 54 5.95 -3.41 -2.23
C GLY A 54 6.38 -3.70 -3.66
N ALA A 55 5.56 -4.40 -4.45
CA ALA A 55 5.91 -4.77 -5.81
C ALA A 55 5.81 -3.57 -6.75
N ILE A 56 4.66 -2.90 -6.80
CA ILE A 56 4.45 -1.80 -7.76
C ILE A 56 5.14 -0.53 -7.26
N GLY A 57 4.92 -0.12 -6.01
CA GLY A 57 5.47 1.12 -5.45
C GLY A 57 7.00 1.19 -5.53
N ARG A 58 7.69 0.08 -5.24
CA ARG A 58 9.15 -0.03 -5.43
C ARG A 58 9.54 0.08 -6.90
N HIS A 59 8.85 -0.62 -7.81
CA HIS A 59 9.18 -0.63 -9.24
C HIS A 59 8.97 0.73 -9.92
N ILE A 60 7.99 1.52 -9.45
CA ILE A 60 7.75 2.86 -9.98
C ILE A 60 8.47 3.96 -9.21
N ALA A 61 9.15 3.62 -8.11
CA ALA A 61 9.77 4.56 -7.17
C ALA A 61 8.79 5.63 -6.65
N ARG A 62 7.52 5.24 -6.43
CA ARG A 62 6.48 6.12 -5.89
C ARG A 62 5.76 5.44 -4.72
N PRO A 63 5.55 6.15 -3.61
CA PRO A 63 4.70 5.65 -2.55
C PRO A 63 3.25 5.55 -3.01
N ILE A 64 2.65 4.38 -2.80
CA ILE A 64 1.22 4.09 -2.95
C ILE A 64 0.58 4.16 -1.56
N HIS A 65 -0.41 5.03 -1.41
CA HIS A 65 -1.19 5.16 -0.19
C HIS A 65 -2.49 4.35 -0.34
N PHE A 66 -2.85 3.59 0.69
CA PHE A 66 -4.06 2.79 0.71
C PHE A 66 -5.13 3.42 1.59
N MET A 67 -6.38 3.10 1.31
CA MET A 67 -7.49 3.38 2.22
C MET A 67 -7.80 2.11 3.02
N ALA A 68 -8.02 2.26 4.32
CA ALA A 68 -8.40 1.16 5.21
C ALA A 68 -9.56 1.59 6.12
N LYS A 69 -10.31 0.63 6.68
CA LYS A 69 -11.36 0.96 7.64
C LYS A 69 -10.75 1.51 8.92
N GLU A 70 -11.40 2.46 9.59
CA GLU A 70 -10.89 3.06 10.83
C GLU A 70 -10.58 2.05 11.94
N GLU A 71 -11.33 0.95 12.02
CA GLU A 71 -11.12 -0.07 13.05
C GLU A 71 -9.73 -0.73 12.96
N ILE A 72 -9.15 -0.78 11.75
CA ILE A 72 -7.79 -1.31 11.53
C ILE A 72 -6.74 -0.43 12.21
N ALA A 73 -7.02 0.87 12.41
CA ALA A 73 -6.14 1.75 13.15
C ALA A 73 -5.98 1.30 14.61
N GLY A 74 -6.96 0.60 15.19
CA GLY A 74 -6.87 0.08 16.55
C GLY A 74 -5.99 -1.16 16.70
N TRP A 75 -5.60 -1.82 15.60
CA TRP A 75 -4.87 -3.09 15.68
C TRP A 75 -3.40 -2.85 16.08
N PRO A 76 -2.86 -3.54 17.10
CA PRO A 76 -1.55 -3.20 17.67
C PRO A 76 -0.42 -3.21 16.65
N LEU A 77 -0.31 -4.27 15.86
CA LEU A 77 0.73 -4.40 14.84
C LEU A 77 0.30 -3.81 13.50
N VAL A 78 -0.82 -4.28 12.94
CA VAL A 78 -1.29 -3.86 11.62
C VAL A 78 -1.63 -2.38 11.57
N GLY A 79 -2.28 -1.84 12.60
CA GLY A 79 -2.61 -0.42 12.69
C GLY A 79 -1.37 0.46 12.87
N TRP A 80 -0.36 -0.02 13.61
CA TRP A 80 0.92 0.67 13.72
C TRP A 80 1.65 0.72 12.37
N LEU A 81 1.72 -0.41 11.67
CA LEU A 81 2.32 -0.53 10.33
C LEU A 81 1.59 0.36 9.31
N ALA A 82 0.25 0.32 9.31
CA ALA A 82 -0.59 1.11 8.40
C ALA A 82 -0.43 2.62 8.62
N ARG A 83 -0.31 3.07 9.87
CA ARG A 83 0.02 4.48 10.16
C ARG A 83 1.40 4.85 9.62
N GLY A 84 2.40 3.98 9.83
CA GLY A 84 3.76 4.17 9.34
C GLY A 84 3.86 4.23 7.81
N SER A 85 2.98 3.55 7.07
CA SER A 85 2.94 3.55 5.60
C SER A 85 2.06 4.66 4.99
N GLY A 86 1.41 5.48 5.81
CA GLY A 86 0.56 6.58 5.35
C GLY A 86 -0.79 6.10 4.79
N VAL A 87 -1.39 5.07 5.39
CA VAL A 87 -2.76 4.63 5.09
C VAL A 87 -3.76 5.70 5.54
N PHE A 88 -4.76 5.96 4.70
CA PHE A 88 -5.92 6.80 5.01
C PHE A 88 -7.02 5.94 5.65
N PHE A 89 -7.36 6.23 6.89
CA PHE A 89 -8.41 5.51 7.62
C PHE A 89 -9.78 6.14 7.35
N VAL A 90 -10.73 5.33 6.91
CA VAL A 90 -12.07 5.78 6.51
C VAL A 90 -13.11 5.28 7.50
N ARG A 91 -13.92 6.21 8.02
CA ARG A 91 -15.11 5.93 8.83
C ARG A 91 -16.27 5.54 7.92
N ARG A 92 -16.90 4.40 8.17
CA ARG A 92 -18.10 3.98 7.44
C ARG A 92 -19.34 4.68 8.03
N GLY A 93 -20.26 5.13 7.18
CA GLY A 93 -21.54 5.72 7.60
C GLY A 93 -21.48 7.21 8.01
N ALA A 94 -20.29 7.76 8.26
CA ALA A 94 -20.08 9.20 8.34
C ALA A 94 -19.55 9.67 6.97
N GLY A 95 -20.38 10.37 6.19
CA GLY A 95 -19.87 11.08 5.02
C GLY A 95 -18.94 12.18 5.50
N ASP A 96 -17.64 12.02 5.24
CA ASP A 96 -16.66 13.05 5.57
C ASP A 96 -16.77 14.20 4.56
N ARG A 97 -17.76 15.06 4.79
CA ARG A 97 -18.12 16.18 3.90
C ARG A 97 -17.21 17.41 4.09
N ALA A 98 -16.18 17.29 4.92
CA ALA A 98 -15.28 18.38 5.29
C ALA A 98 -13.88 18.28 4.65
N ALA A 99 -13.65 17.29 3.77
CA ALA A 99 -12.40 17.13 3.02
C ALA A 99 -12.32 18.04 1.78
#